data_AF-A0A914V462-F1
#
_entry.id   AF-A0A914V462-F1
#
_cell.length_a   1.000
_cell.length_b   1.000
_cell.length_c   1.000
_cell.angle_alpha   90.00
_cell.angle_beta   90.00
_cell.angle_gamma   90.00
#
_symmetry.space_group_name_H-M   'P 1'
#
loop_
_entity.id
_entity.type
_entity.pdbx_description
1 polymer ?
#
loop_
_entity_poly.entity_id
_entity_poly.type
_entity_poly.pdbx_seq_one_letter_code
_entity_poly.pdbx_strand_id
1 'polypeptide(L)'
;NITPKNSTDSNNRDLFCFAWQVSDGMDYLSSRGCIHRDLAARNILVDHLDTAKIADFGLCRLTDSSLYTTRGGRLPIKWMAIESLRSYEYSTKSDV
;
A
#
# COMPACT_ATOMS: atom_id res chain seq x y z
N ASN A 1 18.80 2.35 30.95
CA ASN A 1 18.67 0.91 30.64
C ASN A 1 17.67 0.71 29.52
N ILE A 2 18.14 0.77 28.26
CA ILE A 2 17.33 0.45 27.08
C ILE A 2 17.64 -1.01 26.76
N THR A 3 16.76 -1.92 27.14
CA THR A 3 16.84 -3.31 26.71
C THR A 3 16.50 -3.40 25.22
N PRO A 4 17.33 -4.04 24.39
CA PRO A 4 17.01 -4.24 22.98
C PRO A 4 15.78 -5.16 22.87
N LYS A 5 14.79 -4.78 22.05
CA LYS A 5 13.70 -5.69 21.65
C LYS A 5 14.35 -6.89 20.95
N ASN A 6 14.16 -8.09 21.48
CA ASN A 6 14.56 -9.33 20.81
C ASN A 6 13.81 -9.44 19.47
N SER A 7 14.57 -9.73 18.41
CA SER A 7 14.25 -9.43 17.01
C SER A 7 13.38 -10.47 16.28
N THR A 8 12.50 -11.22 16.95
CA THR A 8 11.80 -12.33 16.26
C THR A 8 10.30 -12.53 16.51
N ASP A 9 9.64 -11.77 17.39
CA ASP A 9 8.16 -11.86 17.51
C ASP A 9 7.53 -10.47 17.46
N SER A 10 6.97 -10.10 16.30
CA SER A 10 6.02 -8.99 16.23
C SER A 10 4.78 -9.39 17.02
N ASN A 11 4.59 -8.78 18.18
CA ASN A 11 3.36 -9.01 18.94
C ASN A 11 2.17 -8.44 18.14
N ASN A 12 0.96 -8.96 18.34
CA ASN A 12 -0.23 -8.54 17.57
C ASN A 12 -0.44 -7.02 17.56
N ARG A 13 -0.05 -6.30 18.62
CA ARG A 13 -0.14 -4.84 18.71
C ARG A 13 0.73 -4.15 17.67
N ASP A 14 1.94 -4.66 17.43
CA ASP A 14 2.86 -4.09 16.44
C ASP A 14 2.28 -4.23 15.02
N LEU A 15 1.68 -5.40 14.73
CA LEU A 15 0.98 -5.63 13.46
C LEU A 15 -0.22 -4.68 13.28
N PHE A 16 -1.01 -4.46 14.32
CA PHE A 16 -2.10 -3.48 14.30
C PHE A 16 -1.59 -2.05 14.10
N CYS A 17 -0.48 -1.68 14.75
CA CYS A 17 0.16 -0.38 14.57
C CYS A 17 0.63 -0.18 13.12
N PHE A 18 1.24 -1.19 12.49
CA PHE A 18 1.64 -1.10 11.08
C PHE A 18 0.44 -1.02 10.15
N ALA A 19 -0.60 -1.83 10.37
CA ALA A 19 -1.82 -1.78 9.56
C ALA A 19 -2.50 -0.41 9.63
N TRP A 20 -2.55 0.20 10.82
CA TRP A 20 -3.08 1.55 11.01
C TRP A 20 -2.26 2.61 10.27
N GLN A 21 -0.93 2.60 10.41
CA GLN A 21 -0.04 3.53 9.72
C GLN A 21 -0.15 3.43 8.19
N VAL A 22 -0.22 2.20 7.65
CA VAL A 22 -0.41 1.97 6.21
C VAL A 22 -1.77 2.47 5.74
N SER A 23 -2.82 2.25 6.54
CA SER A 23 -4.17 2.75 6.22
C SER A 23 -4.23 4.28 6.20
N ASP A 24 -3.60 4.95 7.18
CA ASP A 24 -3.50 6.42 7.25
C ASP A 24 -2.72 6.99 6.05
N GLY A 25 -1.61 6.36 5.68
CA GLY A 25 -0.85 6.72 4.48
C GLY A 25 -1.65 6.55 3.19
N MET A 26 -2.45 5.47 3.07
CA MET A 26 -3.29 5.23 1.89
C MET A 26 -4.48 6.19 1.82
N ASP A 27 -5.05 6.59 2.96
CA ASP A 27 -6.07 7.65 3.01
C ASP A 27 -5.49 8.99 2.51
N TYR A 28 -4.27 9.33 2.93
CA TYR A 28 -3.55 10.47 2.39
C TYR A 28 -3.37 10.36 0.87
N LEU A 29 -2.85 9.25 0.34
CA LEU A 29 -2.67 9.07 -1.12
C LEU A 29 -4.00 9.19 -1.88
N SER A 30 -5.07 8.60 -1.35
CA SER A 30 -6.41 8.70 -1.91
C SER A 30 -6.90 10.15 -1.97
N SER A 31 -6.71 10.93 -0.90
CA SER A 31 -7.05 12.37 -0.86
C SER A 31 -6.28 13.22 -1.89
N ARG A 32 -5.15 12.71 -2.39
CA ARG A 32 -4.31 13.35 -3.42
C ARG A 32 -4.57 12.83 -4.82
N GLY A 33 -5.59 11.98 -5.03
CA GLY A 33 -5.88 11.35 -6.33
C GLY A 33 -4.78 10.40 -6.79
N CYS A 34 -3.97 9.86 -5.85
CA CYS A 34 -2.90 8.92 -6.14
C CYS A 34 -3.39 7.49 -6.02
N ILE A 35 -3.35 6.74 -7.12
CA ILE A 35 -3.61 5.30 -7.17
C ILE A 35 -2.27 4.57 -7.16
N HIS A 36 -2.00 3.74 -6.16
CA HIS A 36 -0.72 3.06 -5.97
C HIS A 36 -0.51 1.91 -6.97
N ARG A 37 -1.53 1.08 -7.17
CA ARG A 37 -1.54 -0.09 -8.07
C ARG A 37 -0.55 -1.21 -7.72
N ASP A 38 0.14 -1.11 -6.58
CA ASP A 38 1.06 -2.14 -6.07
C ASP A 38 1.18 -2.11 -4.54
N LEU A 39 0.07 -1.86 -3.84
CA LEU A 39 0.09 -1.93 -2.37
C LEU A 39 0.27 -3.38 -1.92
N ALA A 40 1.41 -3.66 -1.31
CA ALA A 40 1.73 -4.97 -0.76
C ALA A 40 2.75 -4.83 0.38
N ALA A 41 2.80 -5.79 1.30
CA ALA A 41 3.72 -5.78 2.43
C ALA A 41 5.20 -5.61 2.02
N ARG A 42 5.61 -6.14 0.85
CA ARG A 42 6.96 -5.96 0.29
C ARG A 42 7.32 -4.50 -0.03
N ASN A 43 6.32 -3.66 -0.24
CA ASN A 43 6.42 -2.25 -0.59
C ASN A 43 6.17 -1.35 0.65
N ILE A 44 6.13 -1.93 1.85
CA ILE A 44 6.09 -1.18 3.11
C ILE A 44 7.47 -1.25 3.75
N LEU A 45 8.08 -0.09 3.96
CA LEU A 45 9.35 0.05 4.66
C LEU A 45 9.08 0.32 6.14
N VAL A 46 9.82 -0.34 7.03
CA VAL A 46 9.75 -0.11 8.48
C VAL A 46 11.11 0.38 8.95
N ASP A 47 11.14 1.51 9.67
CA ASP A 47 12.36 2.03 10.25
C ASP A 47 12.62 1.52 11.68
N HIS A 48 13.74 1.95 12.26
CA HIS A 48 14.18 1.54 13.61
C HIS A 48 13.28 2.05 14.74
N LEU A 49 12.28 2.90 14.44
CA LEU A 49 11.30 3.43 15.38
C LEU A 49 9.92 2.79 15.20
N ASP A 50 9.84 1.64 14.54
CA ASP A 50 8.58 0.95 14.21
C ASP A 50 7.61 1.86 13.39
N THR A 51 8.17 2.76 12.56
CA THR A 51 7.38 3.60 11.63
C THR A 51 7.28 2.95 10.26
N ALA A 52 6.06 2.65 9.83
CA ALA A 52 5.75 2.07 8.52
C ALA A 52 5.53 3.17 7.46
N LYS A 53 6.14 2.99 6.28
CA LYS A 53 6.06 3.94 5.16
C LYS A 53 5.77 3.21 3.87
N ILE A 54 4.79 3.71 3.12
CA ILE A 54 4.44 3.21 1.79
C ILE A 54 5.56 3.60 0.81
N ALA A 55 6.00 2.65 -0.02
CA ALA A 55 7.09 2.82 -0.97
C ALA A 55 6.78 2.15 -2.32
N ASP A 56 7.71 2.27 -3.27
CA ASP A 56 7.62 1.77 -4.65
C ASP A 56 6.44 2.36 -5.46
N PHE A 57 6.62 3.62 -5.86
CA PHE A 57 5.64 4.34 -6.66
C PHE A 57 5.77 4.09 -8.18
N GLY A 58 6.49 3.03 -8.60
CA GLY A 58 6.80 2.77 -10.01
C GLY A 58 5.56 2.52 -10.89
N LEU A 59 4.47 2.01 -10.30
CA LEU A 59 3.19 1.77 -10.97
C LEU A 59 2.14 2.86 -10.71
N CYS A 60 2.44 3.83 -9.85
CA CYS A 60 1.50 4.83 -9.37
C CYS A 60 0.97 5.73 -10.48
N ARG A 61 -0.26 6.21 -10.30
CA ARG A 61 -0.90 7.19 -11.20
C ARG A 61 -1.56 8.29 -10.38
N LEU A 62 -1.28 9.53 -10.76
CA LEU A 62 -2.03 10.70 -10.31
C LEU A 62 -3.15 10.93 -11.32
N THR A 63 -4.37 11.08 -10.84
CA THR A 63 -5.54 11.29 -11.67
C THR A 63 -6.55 12.18 -10.97
N ASP A 64 -7.11 13.12 -11.73
CA ASP A 64 -8.27 13.91 -11.28
C ASP A 64 -9.59 13.14 -11.49
N SER A 65 -9.56 12.07 -12.29
CA SER A 65 -10.67 11.14 -12.48
C SER A 65 -10.68 10.07 -11.39
N SER A 66 -11.88 9.69 -10.92
CA SER A 66 -12.10 8.60 -9.98
C SER A 66 -11.74 7.22 -10.54
N LEU A 67 -11.63 7.11 -11.86
CA LEU A 67 -11.36 5.87 -12.57
C LEU A 67 -10.23 6.07 -13.58
N TYR A 68 -9.26 5.16 -13.56
CA TYR A 68 -8.15 5.08 -14.51
C TYR A 68 -8.15 3.71 -15.20
N THR A 69 -8.00 3.68 -16.52
CA THR A 69 -7.98 2.44 -17.31
C THR A 69 -6.69 2.29 -18.10
N THR A 70 -6.03 1.13 -17.99
CA THR A 70 -4.81 0.86 -18.77
C THR A 70 -4.52 -0.63 -18.91
N ARG A 71 -4.11 -1.07 -20.09
CA ARG A 71 -3.82 -2.48 -20.39
C ARG A 71 -2.31 -2.72 -20.52
N GLY A 72 -1.87 -3.91 -20.10
CA GLY A 72 -0.48 -4.36 -20.25
C GLY A 72 0.44 -3.97 -19.09
N GLY A 73 1.69 -4.46 -19.18
CA GLY A 73 2.70 -4.33 -18.14
C GLY A 73 2.79 -5.55 -17.22
N ARG A 74 3.83 -5.59 -16.39
CA ARG A 74 3.97 -6.58 -15.31
C ARG A 74 3.17 -6.09 -14.11
N LEU A 75 2.12 -6.81 -13.74
CA LEU A 75 1.18 -6.41 -12.71
C LEU A 75 1.14 -7.43 -11.54
N PRO A 76 0.86 -6.99 -10.31
CA PRO A 76 0.84 -7.83 -9.12
C PRO A 76 -0.49 -8.59 -8.99
N ILE A 77 -0.77 -9.54 -9.89
CA ILE A 77 -2.08 -10.21 -10.06
C ILE A 77 -2.74 -10.65 -8.75
N LYS A 78 -1.98 -11.18 -7.78
CA LYS A 78 -2.51 -11.69 -6.50
C LYS A 78 -3.00 -10.60 -5.53
N TRP A 79 -2.61 -9.34 -5.75
CA TRP A 79 -2.95 -8.18 -4.91
C TRP A 79 -3.93 -7.23 -5.61
N MET A 80 -4.41 -7.58 -6.80
CA MET A 80 -5.31 -6.72 -7.57
C MET A 80 -6.77 -6.98 -7.21
N ALA A 81 -7.56 -5.90 -7.17
CA ALA A 81 -9.01 -5.98 -7.11
C ALA A 81 -9.59 -6.65 -8.38
N ILE A 82 -10.81 -7.20 -8.25
CA ILE A 82 -11.42 -8.03 -9.30
C ILE A 82 -11.73 -7.23 -10.57
N GLU A 83 -12.13 -5.97 -10.43
CA GLU A 83 -12.36 -5.03 -11.51
C GLU A 83 -11.06 -4.67 -12.24
N SER A 84 -9.93 -4.56 -11.51
CA SER A 84 -8.62 -4.33 -12.12
C SER A 84 -8.16 -5.54 -12.92
N LEU A 85 -8.51 -6.76 -12.50
CA LEU A 85 -8.22 -7.99 -13.23
C LEU A 85 -9.09 -8.17 -14.48
N ARG A 86 -10.38 -7.83 -14.41
CA ARG A 86 -11.35 -8.07 -15.48
C ARG A 86 -11.39 -6.96 -16.53
N SER A 87 -11.42 -5.72 -16.06
CA SER A 87 -11.71 -4.54 -16.88
C SER A 87 -10.51 -3.60 -17.00
N TYR A 88 -9.40 -3.88 -16.30
CA TYR A 88 -8.24 -2.99 -16.22
C TYR A 88 -8.60 -1.62 -15.65
N GLU A 89 -9.56 -1.62 -14.75
CA GLU A 89 -10.07 -0.45 -14.04
C GLU A 89 -9.33 -0.31 -12.71
N TYR A 90 -8.79 0.87 -12.47
CA TYR A 90 -8.05 1.21 -11.26
C TYR A 90 -8.66 2.46 -10.65
N SER A 91 -8.78 2.46 -9.33
CA SER A 91 -9.21 3.59 -8.54
C SER A 91 -8.51 3.53 -7.18
N THR A 92 -8.65 4.58 -6.37
CA THR A 92 -8.15 4.51 -4.99
C THR A 92 -8.86 3.43 -4.16
N LYS A 93 -10.03 2.93 -4.62
CA LYS A 93 -10.73 1.80 -4.01
C LYS A 93 -10.13 0.45 -4.36
N SER A 94 -9.51 0.32 -5.54
CA SER A 94 -8.82 -0.93 -5.91
C SER A 94 -7.47 -1.13 -5.20
N ASP A 95 -6.99 -0.10 -4.49
CA ASP A 95 -5.81 -0.20 -3.61
C ASP A 95 -6.17 -0.68 -2.18
N VAL A 96 -7.47 -0.87 -1.88
CA VAL A 96 -8.01 -1.34 -0.60
C VAL A 96 -8.53 -2.77 -0.77
#